data_AF-A0A960TI71-F1
#
_entry.id   AF-A0A960TI71-F1
#
_cell.length_a   1.000
_cell.length_b   1.000
_cell.length_c   1.000
_cell.angle_alpha   90.00
_cell.angle_beta   90.00
_cell.angle_gamma   90.00
#
_symmetry.space_group_name_H-M   'P 1'
#
loop_
_entity.id
_entity.type
_entity.pdbx_description
1 polymer ?
#
loop_
_entity_poly.entity_id
_entity_poly.type
_entity_poly.pdbx_seq_one_letter_code
_entity_poly.pdbx_strand_id
1 'polypeptide(L)'
;MTLFLRSILLIFTLNCSFLPGTSKDENKNFDLLLLLGLVQSVEDSYARLFYMSPLFLSNSDNLIYLQAPSEQISSKKKLVIIHGWNTQDPENPGTPSDDDLKRRIRTTYSHLFSGSTLLESINLKNYDVYFFTYLTSKSIESNGIRLRSQLDSAFAGQNNNVYIFAHSMGGLITRIALYQGSVPSYLSKIITSGTPYHGSPWASSAFLENKSILGDLAAYLSNTTGGQNLSWDNYDFSLSGSSNEVLTRYNSNTSRDGIITAYYNSLESNGAGYEGSDTSLLPVCLLITSKFSPSDCIVPSRSAAFFGGSLSLTRDLGKLHHVDMNLRHSTVNNTLLIDLP
;
A
#
# COMPACT_ATOMS: atom_id res chain seq x y z
N MET A 1 27.80 -8.79 -27.02
CA MET A 1 27.67 -8.35 -25.61
C MET A 1 27.75 -9.49 -24.59
N THR A 2 27.87 -10.76 -25.01
CA THR A 2 27.88 -11.94 -24.12
C THR A 2 29.28 -12.44 -23.74
N LEU A 3 30.34 -12.07 -24.48
CA LEU A 3 31.72 -12.43 -24.10
C LEU A 3 32.32 -11.49 -23.04
N PHE A 4 31.93 -10.22 -23.02
CA PHE A 4 32.51 -9.23 -22.10
C PHE A 4 32.08 -9.47 -20.63
N LEU A 5 30.84 -9.93 -20.39
CA LEU A 5 30.38 -10.31 -19.05
C LEU A 5 31.03 -11.60 -18.52
N ARG A 6 31.38 -12.56 -19.39
CA ARG A 6 32.08 -13.78 -18.97
C ARG A 6 33.52 -13.50 -18.54
N SER A 7 34.18 -12.51 -19.14
CA SER A 7 35.53 -12.10 -18.75
C SER A 7 35.58 -11.40 -17.40
N ILE A 8 34.55 -10.64 -17.02
CA ILE A 8 34.46 -9.99 -15.69
C ILE A 8 34.21 -11.04 -14.59
N LEU A 9 33.39 -12.07 -14.87
CA LEU A 9 33.12 -13.15 -13.92
C LEU A 9 34.37 -14.00 -13.63
N LEU A 10 35.22 -14.23 -14.64
CA LEU A 10 36.44 -15.04 -14.49
C LEU A 10 37.56 -14.31 -13.71
N ILE A 11 37.65 -12.97 -13.85
CA ILE A 11 38.65 -12.16 -13.13
C ILE A 11 38.33 -12.08 -11.63
N PHE A 12 37.05 -12.15 -11.24
CA PHE A 12 36.65 -12.17 -9.82
C PHE A 12 36.85 -13.54 -9.16
N THR A 13 36.70 -14.65 -9.88
CA THR A 13 36.94 -15.99 -9.30
C THR A 13 38.42 -16.32 -9.06
N LEU A 14 39.35 -15.62 -9.72
CA LEU A 14 40.80 -15.89 -9.62
C LEU A 14 41.54 -15.08 -8.55
N ASN A 15 40.90 -14.10 -7.91
CA ASN A 15 41.52 -13.29 -6.84
C ASN A 15 40.95 -13.52 -5.44
N CYS A 16 40.04 -14.48 -5.27
CA CYS A 16 39.53 -14.85 -3.96
C CYS A 16 40.25 -16.10 -3.43
N SER A 17 41.51 -15.93 -3.05
CA SER A 17 42.26 -16.94 -2.30
C SER A 17 43.11 -16.23 -1.26
N PHE A 18 42.80 -16.52 0.01
CA PHE A 18 43.52 -16.14 1.22
C PHE A 18 43.47 -14.66 1.64
N LEU A 19 42.61 -14.36 2.61
CA LEU A 19 42.98 -13.69 3.87
C LEU A 19 41.91 -13.99 4.94
N PRO A 20 42.26 -14.51 6.14
CA PRO A 20 41.32 -14.65 7.25
C PRO A 20 41.31 -13.35 8.07
N GLY A 21 40.18 -12.64 8.16
CA GLY A 21 40.12 -11.44 8.99
C GLY A 21 38.82 -10.64 8.97
N THR A 22 38.03 -10.81 10.04
CA THR A 22 37.10 -9.84 10.65
C THR A 22 35.82 -9.42 9.91
N SER A 23 34.69 -9.65 10.58
CA SER A 23 33.28 -9.52 10.19
C SER A 23 32.75 -8.09 9.94
N LYS A 24 33.58 -7.14 9.46
CA LYS A 24 33.14 -5.77 9.15
C LYS A 24 33.12 -5.42 7.65
N ASP A 25 33.77 -6.22 6.80
CA ASP A 25 33.85 -5.93 5.35
C ASP A 25 32.79 -6.64 4.50
N GLU A 26 32.02 -7.59 5.04
CA GLU A 26 30.94 -8.26 4.30
C GLU A 26 29.80 -7.31 3.92
N ASN A 27 29.44 -6.36 4.79
CA ASN A 27 28.37 -5.40 4.53
C ASN A 27 28.68 -4.43 3.39
N LYS A 28 29.94 -3.99 3.24
CA LYS A 28 30.30 -3.03 2.16
C LYS A 28 30.21 -3.66 0.78
N ASN A 29 30.54 -4.94 0.67
CA ASN A 29 30.41 -5.68 -0.58
C ASN A 29 28.94 -5.96 -0.90
N PHE A 30 28.11 -6.27 0.10
CA PHE A 30 26.67 -6.42 -0.08
C PHE A 30 26.01 -5.11 -0.51
N ASP A 31 26.34 -3.99 0.14
CA ASP A 31 25.83 -2.66 -0.22
C ASP A 31 26.25 -2.25 -1.63
N LEU A 32 27.50 -2.54 -2.03
CA LEU A 32 27.98 -2.29 -3.39
C LEU A 32 27.26 -3.19 -4.41
N LEU A 33 27.03 -4.46 -4.10
CA LEU A 33 26.26 -5.37 -4.95
C LEU A 33 24.79 -4.94 -5.07
N LEU A 34 24.20 -4.40 -4.00
CA LEU A 34 22.87 -3.81 -3.99
C LEU A 34 22.83 -2.56 -4.90
N LEU A 35 23.83 -1.69 -4.77
CA LEU A 35 23.97 -0.43 -5.51
C LEU A 35 24.27 -0.67 -7.01
N LEU A 36 24.94 -1.77 -7.33
CA LEU A 36 25.18 -2.23 -8.71
C LEU A 36 24.02 -3.08 -9.27
N GLY A 37 22.96 -3.32 -8.49
CA GLY A 37 21.79 -4.12 -8.91
C GLY A 37 22.09 -5.62 -9.10
N LEU A 38 23.20 -6.11 -8.55
CA LEU A 38 23.65 -7.50 -8.66
C LEU A 38 23.05 -8.41 -7.59
N VAL A 39 22.47 -7.81 -6.53
CA VAL A 39 21.71 -8.51 -5.48
C VAL A 39 20.45 -7.68 -5.18
N GLN A 40 19.29 -8.34 -5.12
CA GLN A 40 18.06 -7.70 -4.63
C GLN A 40 18.02 -7.79 -3.11
N SER A 41 17.59 -6.73 -2.43
CA SER A 41 17.39 -6.83 -0.99
C SER A 41 16.25 -7.81 -0.70
N VAL A 42 16.31 -8.51 0.44
CA VAL A 42 15.21 -9.37 0.92
C VAL A 42 13.89 -8.58 0.94
N GLU A 43 13.95 -7.28 1.23
CA GLU A 43 12.77 -6.44 1.25
C GLU A 43 12.19 -6.16 -0.15
N ASP A 44 13.03 -6.07 -1.19
CA ASP A 44 12.58 -5.91 -2.58
C ASP A 44 11.83 -7.15 -3.09
N SER A 45 12.07 -8.31 -2.47
CA SER A 45 11.37 -9.54 -2.84
C SER A 45 9.89 -9.56 -2.41
N TYR A 46 9.51 -8.76 -1.39
CA TYR A 46 8.10 -8.60 -0.99
C TYR A 46 7.31 -7.68 -1.92
N ALA A 47 8.00 -6.75 -2.60
CA ALA A 47 7.40 -5.81 -3.53
C ALA A 47 7.21 -6.44 -4.91
N ARG A 48 5.99 -6.93 -5.17
CA ARG A 48 5.67 -7.67 -6.39
C ARG A 48 4.27 -7.33 -6.86
N LEU A 49 4.13 -7.19 -8.18
CA LEU A 49 2.86 -7.08 -8.86
C LEU A 49 2.43 -8.47 -9.34
N PHE A 50 1.16 -8.83 -9.15
CA PHE A 50 0.58 -10.06 -9.67
C PHE A 50 -0.65 -9.74 -10.51
N TYR A 51 -0.71 -10.30 -11.72
CA TYR A 51 -1.90 -10.29 -12.58
C TYR A 51 -2.88 -11.39 -12.13
N MET A 52 -4.17 -11.05 -12.08
CA MET A 52 -5.24 -12.01 -11.84
C MET A 52 -5.86 -12.47 -13.16
N SER A 53 -5.66 -13.74 -13.51
CA SER A 53 -6.27 -14.38 -14.67
C SER A 53 -7.79 -14.38 -14.55
N PRO A 54 -8.55 -13.98 -15.59
CA PRO A 54 -10.02 -13.95 -15.57
C PRO A 54 -10.65 -15.34 -15.39
N LEU A 55 -9.88 -16.42 -15.60
CA LEU A 55 -10.32 -17.79 -15.32
C LEU A 55 -10.55 -18.06 -13.83
N PHE A 56 -10.13 -17.16 -12.92
CA PHE A 56 -10.36 -17.31 -11.48
C PHE A 56 -11.85 -17.45 -11.12
N LEU A 57 -12.76 -16.88 -11.92
CA LEU A 57 -14.22 -16.98 -11.74
C LEU A 57 -14.73 -18.42 -11.79
N SER A 58 -13.96 -19.34 -12.37
CA SER A 58 -14.30 -20.76 -12.43
C SER A 58 -13.86 -21.56 -11.20
N ASN A 59 -12.89 -21.07 -10.42
CA ASN A 59 -12.36 -21.73 -9.23
C ASN A 59 -11.56 -20.73 -8.36
N SER A 60 -12.20 -20.11 -7.38
CA SER A 60 -11.59 -19.06 -6.54
C SER A 60 -10.45 -19.55 -5.64
N ASP A 61 -10.26 -20.85 -5.50
CA ASP A 61 -9.36 -21.42 -4.50
C ASP A 61 -7.96 -21.75 -5.02
N ASN A 62 -7.66 -21.48 -6.28
CA ASN A 62 -6.37 -21.85 -6.86
C ASN A 62 -5.44 -20.63 -7.03
N LEU A 63 -4.24 -20.70 -6.43
CA LEU A 63 -3.22 -19.65 -6.58
C LEU A 63 -2.68 -19.51 -8.01
N ILE A 64 -2.93 -20.50 -8.89
CA ILE A 64 -2.53 -20.48 -10.31
C ILE A 64 -3.12 -19.28 -11.09
N TYR A 65 -4.20 -18.69 -10.58
CA TYR A 65 -4.81 -17.53 -11.20
C TYR A 65 -4.08 -16.22 -10.87
N LEU A 66 -3.17 -16.21 -9.89
CA LEU A 66 -2.24 -15.11 -9.64
C LEU A 66 -0.91 -15.41 -10.31
N GLN A 67 -0.53 -14.58 -11.28
CA GLN A 67 0.62 -14.79 -12.15
C GLN A 67 1.49 -13.54 -12.17
N ALA A 68 2.77 -13.69 -12.49
CA ALA A 68 3.59 -12.51 -12.81
C ALA A 68 2.96 -11.77 -14.03
N PRO A 69 3.09 -10.43 -14.12
CA PRO A 69 2.63 -9.69 -15.28
C PRO A 69 3.25 -10.25 -16.56
N SER A 70 2.42 -10.56 -17.56
CA SER A 70 2.89 -11.00 -18.86
C SER A 70 3.50 -9.84 -19.64
N GLU A 71 4.53 -10.12 -20.44
CA GLU A 71 5.07 -9.17 -21.42
C GLU A 71 4.04 -8.81 -22.50
N GLN A 72 3.06 -9.68 -22.77
CA GLN A 72 1.95 -9.37 -23.66
C GLN A 72 0.90 -8.56 -22.91
N ILE A 73 1.01 -7.24 -23.04
CA ILE A 73 0.07 -6.33 -22.40
C ILE A 73 -1.23 -6.28 -23.21
N SER A 74 -2.33 -6.75 -22.62
CA SER A 74 -3.65 -6.70 -23.25
C SER A 74 -4.09 -5.25 -23.50
N SER A 75 -5.01 -5.02 -24.45
CA SER A 75 -5.57 -3.69 -24.71
C SER A 75 -6.56 -3.20 -23.65
N LYS A 76 -6.95 -4.06 -22.69
CA LYS A 76 -7.83 -3.69 -21.58
C LYS A 76 -7.23 -2.61 -20.69
N LYS A 77 -8.07 -1.86 -19.98
CA LYS A 77 -7.63 -0.97 -18.90
C LYS A 77 -7.00 -1.80 -17.78
N LYS A 78 -6.08 -1.23 -17.01
CA LYS A 78 -5.42 -1.93 -15.89
C LYS A 78 -5.93 -1.37 -14.57
N LEU A 79 -6.38 -2.23 -13.66
CA LEU A 79 -6.71 -1.85 -12.30
C LEU A 79 -5.71 -2.50 -11.34
N VAL A 80 -4.89 -1.70 -10.69
CA VAL A 80 -3.95 -2.14 -9.66
C VAL A 80 -4.59 -1.93 -8.29
N ILE A 81 -4.68 -2.99 -7.50
CA ILE A 81 -5.25 -2.99 -6.16
C ILE A 81 -4.10 -3.08 -5.14
N ILE A 82 -4.08 -2.15 -4.19
CA ILE A 82 -3.00 -1.98 -3.22
C ILE A 82 -3.59 -1.99 -1.81
N HIS A 83 -3.09 -2.89 -0.96
CA HIS A 83 -3.63 -3.10 0.38
C HIS A 83 -3.10 -2.07 1.39
N GLY A 84 -3.73 -2.05 2.58
CA GLY A 84 -3.27 -1.29 3.75
C GLY A 84 -2.19 -1.99 4.57
N TRP A 85 -2.10 -1.67 5.86
CA TRP A 85 -1.16 -2.31 6.79
C TRP A 85 -1.49 -3.82 7.00
N ASN A 86 -0.49 -4.58 7.45
CA ASN A 86 -0.66 -5.95 7.92
C ASN A 86 0.14 -6.13 9.22
N THR A 87 -0.55 -6.31 10.34
CA THR A 87 0.07 -6.41 11.67
C THR A 87 0.96 -7.63 11.84
N GLN A 88 0.85 -8.62 10.96
CA GLN A 88 1.67 -9.83 10.99
C GLN A 88 3.00 -9.66 10.26
N ASP A 89 3.23 -8.54 9.58
CA ASP A 89 4.49 -8.32 8.88
C ASP A 89 5.62 -8.02 9.88
N PRO A 90 6.68 -8.84 9.91
CA PRO A 90 7.80 -8.61 10.80
C PRO A 90 8.69 -7.49 10.28
N GLU A 91 9.44 -6.82 11.16
CA GLU A 91 10.47 -5.85 10.76
C GLU A 91 11.63 -6.53 10.01
N ASN A 92 11.94 -7.79 10.36
CA ASN A 92 13.03 -8.57 9.76
C ASN A 92 12.52 -9.92 9.20
N PRO A 93 11.86 -9.92 8.03
CA PRO A 93 11.44 -11.17 7.41
C PRO A 93 12.59 -11.89 6.70
N GLY A 94 12.40 -13.19 6.47
CA GLY A 94 13.17 -13.92 5.45
C GLY A 94 12.69 -13.61 4.03
N THR A 95 13.32 -14.21 3.02
CA THR A 95 12.88 -14.09 1.62
C THR A 95 11.60 -14.90 1.40
N PRO A 96 10.49 -14.30 0.93
CA PRO A 96 9.27 -15.01 0.60
C PRO A 96 9.41 -15.74 -0.73
N SER A 97 8.72 -16.86 -0.89
CA SER A 97 8.46 -17.44 -2.20
C SER A 97 7.31 -16.71 -2.91
N ASP A 98 7.18 -16.88 -4.22
CA ASP A 98 6.02 -16.38 -4.98
C ASP A 98 4.69 -16.90 -4.41
N ASP A 99 4.65 -18.15 -3.95
CA ASP A 99 3.44 -18.74 -3.37
C ASP A 99 3.10 -18.13 -2.01
N ASP A 100 4.09 -17.69 -1.23
CA ASP A 100 3.86 -16.94 0.01
C ASP A 100 3.21 -15.59 -0.29
N LEU A 101 3.69 -14.88 -1.32
CA LEU A 101 3.15 -13.59 -1.73
C LEU A 101 1.72 -13.73 -2.30
N LYS A 102 1.46 -14.74 -3.13
CA LYS A 102 0.12 -15.03 -3.64
C LYS A 102 -0.84 -15.39 -2.52
N ARG A 103 -0.40 -16.19 -1.55
CA ARG A 103 -1.20 -16.51 -0.36
C ARG A 103 -1.52 -15.28 0.45
N ARG A 104 -0.56 -14.35 0.59
CA ARG A 104 -0.78 -13.06 1.26
C ARG A 104 -1.85 -12.24 0.57
N ILE A 105 -1.82 -12.10 -0.77
CA ILE A 105 -2.90 -11.45 -1.55
C ILE A 105 -4.25 -12.11 -1.23
N ARG A 106 -4.30 -13.44 -1.29
CA ARG A 106 -5.52 -14.20 -1.04
C ARG A 106 -6.07 -13.99 0.36
N THR A 107 -5.21 -13.99 1.38
CA THR A 107 -5.63 -13.74 2.76
C THR A 107 -6.15 -12.32 2.94
N THR A 108 -5.44 -11.31 2.40
CA THR A 108 -5.84 -9.91 2.48
C THR A 108 -7.18 -9.64 1.79
N TYR A 109 -7.39 -10.24 0.62
CA TYR A 109 -8.57 -10.03 -0.23
C TYR A 109 -9.50 -11.26 -0.28
N SER A 110 -9.53 -12.08 0.77
CA SER A 110 -10.33 -13.31 0.80
C SER A 110 -11.79 -13.07 0.42
N HIS A 111 -12.36 -11.97 0.92
CA HIS A 111 -13.71 -11.49 0.59
C HIS A 111 -13.94 -11.18 -0.91
N LEU A 112 -12.90 -10.83 -1.68
CA LEU A 112 -13.01 -10.66 -3.13
C LEU A 112 -13.01 -11.99 -3.87
N PHE A 113 -12.31 -12.99 -3.33
CA PHE A 113 -12.24 -14.32 -3.95
C PHE A 113 -13.47 -15.17 -3.62
N SER A 114 -14.09 -15.00 -2.45
CA SER A 114 -15.26 -15.76 -2.02
C SER A 114 -16.58 -15.11 -2.46
N GLY A 115 -16.95 -15.25 -3.73
CA GLY A 115 -18.29 -14.89 -4.23
C GLY A 115 -18.57 -13.39 -4.38
N SER A 116 -17.53 -12.56 -4.55
CA SER A 116 -17.71 -11.13 -4.82
C SER A 116 -18.09 -10.87 -6.27
N THR A 117 -19.23 -10.19 -6.48
CA THR A 117 -19.66 -9.69 -7.80
C THR A 117 -18.83 -8.51 -8.30
N LEU A 118 -17.96 -7.94 -7.45
CA LEU A 118 -17.11 -6.81 -7.83
C LEU A 118 -16.15 -7.19 -8.94
N LEU A 119 -15.44 -8.32 -8.80
CA LEU A 119 -14.44 -8.72 -9.79
C LEU A 119 -15.09 -9.11 -11.13
N GLU A 120 -16.29 -9.69 -11.11
CA GLU A 120 -17.12 -9.89 -12.30
C GLU A 120 -17.45 -8.55 -12.96
N SER A 121 -17.92 -7.58 -12.18
CA SER A 121 -18.28 -6.24 -12.66
C SER A 121 -17.08 -5.48 -13.25
N ILE A 122 -15.90 -5.63 -12.64
CA ILE A 122 -14.64 -5.06 -13.14
C ILE A 122 -14.24 -5.71 -14.46
N ASN A 123 -14.34 -7.04 -14.57
CA ASN A 123 -14.05 -7.74 -15.82
C ASN A 123 -15.04 -7.34 -16.93
N LEU A 124 -16.33 -7.16 -16.61
CA LEU A 124 -17.35 -6.64 -17.53
C LEU A 124 -17.06 -5.20 -17.98
N LYS A 125 -16.44 -4.38 -17.12
CA LYS A 125 -15.92 -3.04 -17.47
C LYS A 125 -14.60 -3.07 -18.24
N ASN A 126 -14.14 -4.25 -18.68
CA ASN A 126 -12.97 -4.45 -19.52
C ASN A 126 -11.65 -4.00 -18.86
N TYR A 127 -11.46 -4.38 -17.59
CA TYR A 127 -10.20 -4.21 -16.86
C TYR A 127 -9.46 -5.56 -16.68
N ASP A 128 -8.14 -5.51 -16.80
CA ASP A 128 -7.23 -6.50 -16.23
C ASP A 128 -6.90 -6.08 -14.80
N VAL A 129 -7.00 -7.02 -13.85
CA VAL A 129 -6.79 -6.74 -12.42
C VAL A 129 -5.41 -7.21 -11.99
N TYR A 130 -4.74 -6.36 -11.24
CA TYR A 130 -3.44 -6.62 -10.64
C TYR A 130 -3.50 -6.36 -9.14
N PHE A 131 -2.70 -7.10 -8.38
CA PHE A 131 -2.51 -6.89 -6.95
C PHE A 131 -1.04 -6.60 -6.69
N PHE A 132 -0.77 -5.56 -5.91
CA PHE A 132 0.57 -5.27 -5.43
C PHE A 132 0.72 -5.74 -3.98
N THR A 133 1.76 -6.54 -3.73
CA THR A 133 2.21 -6.87 -2.38
C THR A 133 3.40 -6.04 -2.00
N TYR A 134 3.55 -5.75 -0.72
CA TYR A 134 4.74 -5.13 -0.16
C TYR A 134 4.81 -5.38 1.35
N LEU A 135 5.99 -5.25 1.95
CA LEU A 135 6.17 -5.45 3.37
C LEU A 135 5.76 -4.17 4.13
N THR A 136 4.67 -4.24 4.90
CA THR A 136 4.06 -3.07 5.54
C THR A 136 4.84 -2.60 6.75
N SER A 137 5.71 -3.43 7.35
CA SER A 137 6.61 -3.00 8.43
C SER A 137 7.68 -2.01 7.94
N LYS A 138 7.93 -1.91 6.62
CA LYS A 138 8.93 -1.00 6.05
C LYS A 138 8.35 0.39 5.75
N SER A 139 9.26 1.36 5.68
CA SER A 139 8.89 2.77 5.47
C SER A 139 7.98 2.94 4.25
N ILE A 140 7.03 3.86 4.35
CA ILE A 140 6.12 4.19 3.24
C ILE A 140 6.91 4.71 2.02
N GLU A 141 8.08 5.32 2.25
CA GLU A 141 8.92 5.83 1.17
C GLU A 141 9.60 4.73 0.38
N SER A 142 10.22 3.76 1.07
CA SER A 142 10.85 2.62 0.41
C SER A 142 9.82 1.80 -0.36
N ASN A 143 8.66 1.55 0.24
CA ASN A 143 7.56 0.88 -0.44
C ASN A 143 7.03 1.69 -1.64
N GLY A 144 7.00 3.03 -1.57
CA GLY A 144 6.60 3.89 -2.67
C GLY A 144 7.57 3.83 -3.85
N ILE A 145 8.87 3.81 -3.59
CA ILE A 145 9.91 3.61 -4.61
C ILE A 145 9.78 2.23 -5.27
N ARG A 146 9.57 1.19 -4.46
CA ARG A 146 9.38 -0.18 -4.97
C ARG A 146 8.11 -0.32 -5.81
N LEU A 147 7.00 0.28 -5.36
CA LEU A 147 5.76 0.34 -6.13
C LEU A 147 6.01 1.01 -7.48
N ARG A 148 6.67 2.18 -7.49
CA ARG A 148 7.01 2.87 -8.73
C ARG A 148 7.81 1.99 -9.69
N SER A 149 8.84 1.31 -9.19
CA SER A 149 9.66 0.40 -9.98
C SER A 149 8.83 -0.73 -10.62
N GLN A 150 7.91 -1.34 -9.85
CA GLN A 150 7.03 -2.39 -10.38
C GLN A 150 6.04 -1.87 -11.42
N LEU A 151 5.44 -0.69 -11.21
CA LEU A 151 4.53 -0.05 -12.17
C LEU A 151 5.25 0.32 -13.47
N ASP A 152 6.44 0.93 -13.38
CA ASP A 152 7.24 1.28 -14.56
C ASP A 152 7.65 0.03 -15.34
N SER A 153 8.07 -1.02 -14.64
CA SER A 153 8.44 -2.30 -15.27
C SER A 153 7.27 -2.96 -15.99
N ALA A 154 6.06 -2.89 -15.41
CA ALA A 154 4.88 -3.54 -15.97
C ALA A 154 4.16 -2.72 -17.05
N PHE A 155 4.20 -1.38 -16.95
CA PHE A 155 3.29 -0.51 -17.70
C PHE A 155 3.99 0.63 -18.46
N ALA A 156 5.32 0.69 -18.50
CA ALA A 156 6.00 1.65 -19.37
C ALA A 156 5.46 1.56 -20.81
N GLY A 157 5.07 2.70 -21.38
CA GLY A 157 4.48 2.80 -22.72
C GLY A 157 2.94 2.65 -22.79
N GLN A 158 2.26 2.29 -21.70
CA GLN A 158 0.79 2.16 -21.62
C GLN A 158 0.11 3.52 -21.34
N ASN A 159 0.10 4.46 -22.27
CA ASN A 159 -0.40 5.82 -21.99
C ASN A 159 -1.87 5.86 -21.51
N ASN A 160 -2.12 6.52 -20.37
CA ASN A 160 -3.42 6.77 -19.74
C ASN A 160 -4.33 5.54 -19.58
N ASN A 161 -3.75 4.37 -19.30
CA ASN A 161 -4.50 3.11 -19.27
C ASN A 161 -4.50 2.40 -17.90
N VAL A 162 -3.79 2.95 -16.90
CA VAL A 162 -3.64 2.36 -15.57
C VAL A 162 -4.41 3.15 -14.51
N TYR A 163 -5.18 2.42 -13.72
CA TYR A 163 -6.00 2.90 -12.62
C TYR A 163 -5.52 2.21 -11.35
N ILE A 164 -5.48 2.93 -10.24
CA ILE A 164 -5.09 2.37 -8.95
C ILE A 164 -6.24 2.51 -7.97
N PHE A 165 -6.56 1.43 -7.26
CA PHE A 165 -7.31 1.48 -6.01
C PHE A 165 -6.37 1.15 -4.86
N ALA A 166 -6.25 2.04 -3.87
CA ALA A 166 -5.32 1.88 -2.77
C ALA A 166 -6.00 2.14 -1.42
N HIS A 167 -5.96 1.16 -0.52
CA HIS A 167 -6.57 1.26 0.81
C HIS A 167 -5.55 1.68 1.87
N SER A 168 -5.96 2.55 2.81
CA SER A 168 -5.19 2.89 4.00
C SER A 168 -3.75 3.33 3.67
N MET A 169 -2.74 2.71 4.29
CA MET A 169 -1.30 2.90 4.02
C MET A 169 -0.95 2.78 2.53
N GLY A 170 -1.65 1.92 1.77
CA GLY A 170 -1.43 1.74 0.34
C GLY A 170 -1.60 3.03 -0.45
N GLY A 171 -2.52 3.92 -0.03
CA GLY A 171 -2.72 5.21 -0.69
C GLY A 171 -1.56 6.19 -0.47
N LEU A 172 -0.92 6.16 0.70
CA LEU A 172 0.30 6.94 0.97
C LEU A 172 1.44 6.47 0.07
N ILE A 173 1.66 5.16 0.00
CA ILE A 173 2.67 4.52 -0.85
C ILE A 173 2.44 4.85 -2.32
N THR A 174 1.18 4.81 -2.76
CA THR A 174 0.77 5.18 -4.12
C THR A 174 1.07 6.65 -4.41
N ARG A 175 0.71 7.55 -3.49
CA ARG A 175 1.01 8.97 -3.65
C ARG A 175 2.52 9.21 -3.69
N ILE A 176 3.31 8.55 -2.84
CA ILE A 176 4.77 8.64 -2.89
C ILE A 176 5.31 8.17 -4.24
N ALA A 177 4.83 7.04 -4.77
CA ALA A 177 5.22 6.51 -6.08
C ALA A 177 4.93 7.51 -7.23
N LEU A 178 3.84 8.26 -7.13
CA LEU A 178 3.48 9.32 -8.08
C LEU A 178 4.48 10.48 -8.09
N TYR A 179 5.10 10.80 -6.94
CA TYR A 179 6.10 11.87 -6.83
C TYR A 179 7.53 11.41 -7.15
N GLN A 180 7.77 10.11 -7.34
CA GLN A 180 9.06 9.63 -7.82
C GLN A 180 9.29 10.10 -9.27
N GLY A 181 10.49 10.62 -9.58
CA GLY A 181 10.88 10.99 -10.95
C GLY A 181 9.85 11.86 -11.70
N SER A 182 9.66 11.58 -12.99
CA SER A 182 8.62 12.21 -13.82
C SER A 182 7.23 11.64 -13.53
N VAL A 183 6.18 12.42 -13.82
CA VAL A 183 4.79 11.95 -13.77
C VAL A 183 4.65 10.77 -14.74
N PRO A 184 4.20 9.58 -14.29
CA PRO A 184 4.07 8.43 -15.19
C PRO A 184 2.92 8.66 -16.17
N SER A 185 3.21 8.59 -17.47
CA SER A 185 2.22 8.80 -18.53
C SER A 185 1.16 7.68 -18.60
N TYR A 186 1.40 6.55 -17.94
CA TYR A 186 0.45 5.43 -17.92
C TYR A 186 -0.68 5.59 -16.90
N LEU A 187 -0.48 6.43 -15.87
CA LEU A 187 -1.48 6.62 -14.82
C LEU A 187 -2.59 7.55 -15.29
N SER A 188 -3.82 7.05 -15.24
CA SER A 188 -5.04 7.81 -15.55
C SER A 188 -5.70 8.35 -14.28
N LYS A 189 -5.85 7.49 -13.26
CA LYS A 189 -6.56 7.83 -12.02
C LYS A 189 -6.07 7.01 -10.84
N ILE A 190 -6.03 7.64 -9.67
CA ILE A 190 -5.77 6.98 -8.39
C ILE A 190 -6.99 7.19 -7.50
N ILE A 191 -7.51 6.11 -6.94
CA ILE A 191 -8.59 6.11 -5.97
C ILE A 191 -7.98 5.61 -4.66
N THR A 192 -8.00 6.45 -3.63
CA THR A 192 -7.57 6.09 -2.28
C THR A 192 -8.78 5.87 -1.39
N SER A 193 -8.68 5.00 -0.40
CA SER A 193 -9.79 4.65 0.49
C SER A 193 -9.31 4.54 1.93
N GLY A 194 -9.75 5.47 2.79
CA GLY A 194 -9.33 5.54 4.19
C GLY A 194 -7.85 5.89 4.36
N THR A 195 -7.23 6.55 3.37
CA THR A 195 -5.79 6.81 3.39
C THR A 195 -5.44 7.94 4.37
N PRO A 196 -4.55 7.71 5.36
CA PRO A 196 -4.24 8.71 6.36
C PRO A 196 -3.23 9.76 5.84
N TYR A 197 -3.68 10.72 5.01
CA TYR A 197 -2.78 11.74 4.43
C TYR A 197 -2.05 12.58 5.49
N HIS A 198 -2.71 12.84 6.63
CA HIS A 198 -2.12 13.51 7.80
C HIS A 198 -1.76 12.53 8.93
N GLY A 199 -1.71 11.23 8.62
CA GLY A 199 -1.48 10.18 9.59
C GLY A 199 -2.73 9.79 10.37
N SER A 200 -2.53 8.90 11.33
CA SER A 200 -3.52 8.44 12.30
C SER A 200 -3.01 8.77 13.71
N PRO A 201 -3.86 9.28 14.61
CA PRO A 201 -3.52 9.45 16.01
C PRO A 201 -3.03 8.14 16.65
N TRP A 202 -3.56 6.99 16.23
CA TRP A 202 -3.15 5.69 16.75
C TRP A 202 -1.67 5.35 16.54
N ALA A 203 -1.04 5.95 15.52
CA ALA A 203 0.35 5.73 15.21
C ALA A 203 1.28 6.73 15.92
N SER A 204 0.74 7.64 16.74
CA SER A 204 1.50 8.61 17.51
C SER A 204 1.66 8.16 18.96
N SER A 205 2.90 8.11 19.45
CA SER A 205 3.19 7.77 20.85
C SER A 205 2.41 8.66 21.83
N ALA A 206 2.29 9.96 21.54
CA ALA A 206 1.55 10.93 22.36
C ALA A 206 0.04 10.61 22.51
N PHE A 207 -0.54 9.78 21.64
CA PHE A 207 -1.92 9.32 21.74
C PHE A 207 -2.03 7.91 22.34
N LEU A 208 -1.03 7.05 22.09
CA LEU A 208 -0.93 5.69 22.62
C LEU A 208 -0.58 5.64 24.10
N GLU A 209 0.14 6.65 24.62
CA GLU A 209 0.40 6.80 26.04
C GLU A 209 -0.92 6.68 26.82
N ASN A 210 -1.03 5.63 27.63
CA ASN A 210 -2.19 5.24 28.46
C ASN A 210 -3.32 4.43 27.79
N LYS A 211 -3.15 3.87 26.59
CA LYS A 211 -4.20 3.06 25.90
C LYS A 211 -3.71 1.66 25.52
N SER A 212 -3.93 0.66 26.37
CA SER A 212 -3.55 -0.75 26.14
C SER A 212 -4.46 -1.52 25.14
N ILE A 213 -5.33 -0.82 24.40
CA ILE A 213 -6.51 -1.42 23.75
C ILE A 213 -6.24 -1.96 22.33
N LEU A 214 -5.08 -1.67 21.74
CA LEU A 214 -4.82 -2.00 20.33
C LEU A 214 -4.07 -3.32 20.07
N GLY A 215 -3.58 -4.03 21.09
CA GLY A 215 -2.90 -5.33 20.93
C GLY A 215 -1.82 -5.31 19.83
N ASP A 216 -1.93 -6.23 18.86
CA ASP A 216 -1.02 -6.36 17.72
C ASP A 216 -0.91 -5.09 16.85
N LEU A 217 -1.99 -4.31 16.73
CA LEU A 217 -1.95 -3.04 15.99
C LEU A 217 -1.06 -2.01 16.68
N ALA A 218 -1.13 -1.89 18.00
CA ALA A 218 -0.20 -1.02 18.74
C ALA A 218 1.24 -1.49 18.55
N ALA A 219 1.49 -2.80 18.66
CA ALA A 219 2.84 -3.35 18.48
C ALA A 219 3.39 -3.07 17.08
N TYR A 220 2.58 -3.24 16.04
CA TYR A 220 2.96 -2.91 14.67
C TYR A 220 3.26 -1.41 14.52
N LEU A 221 2.36 -0.54 15.01
CA LEU A 221 2.50 0.91 14.90
C LEU A 221 3.71 1.45 15.65
N SER A 222 4.04 0.88 16.82
CA SER A 222 5.16 1.35 17.63
C SER A 222 6.51 0.75 17.24
N ASN A 223 6.53 -0.51 16.76
CA ASN A 223 7.78 -1.27 16.63
C ASN A 223 8.26 -1.43 15.19
N THR A 224 7.51 -0.93 14.20
CA THR A 224 7.92 -0.99 12.79
C THR A 224 8.09 0.39 12.19
N THR A 225 9.01 0.50 11.24
CA THR A 225 9.27 1.78 10.54
C THR A 225 8.02 2.23 9.77
N GLY A 226 7.34 1.29 9.11
CA GLY A 226 6.12 1.53 8.35
C GLY A 226 4.97 1.99 9.24
N GLY A 227 4.79 1.37 10.41
CA GLY A 227 3.81 1.78 11.39
C GLY A 227 4.05 3.19 11.94
N GLN A 228 5.29 3.52 12.30
CA GLN A 228 5.67 4.84 12.78
C GLN A 228 5.48 5.93 11.71
N ASN A 229 5.66 5.60 10.43
CA ASN A 229 5.39 6.53 9.32
C ASN A 229 3.90 6.85 9.14
N LEU A 230 2.99 6.19 9.87
CA LEU A 230 1.57 6.53 9.90
C LEU A 230 1.23 7.54 11.00
N SER A 231 2.19 7.99 11.81
CA SER A 231 1.95 8.92 12.92
C SER A 231 1.30 10.22 12.44
N TRP A 232 0.48 10.82 13.30
CA TRP A 232 -0.17 12.10 13.06
C TRP A 232 0.87 13.19 12.80
N ASP A 233 0.78 13.87 11.65
CA ASP A 233 1.73 14.93 11.27
C ASP A 233 1.52 16.24 12.04
N ASN A 234 0.41 16.32 12.78
CA ASN A 234 0.01 17.46 13.60
C ASN A 234 -0.23 18.75 12.80
N TYR A 235 -0.68 18.64 11.55
CA TYR A 235 -1.05 19.77 10.68
C TYR A 235 -2.07 20.74 11.31
N ASP A 236 -2.88 20.26 12.26
CA ASP A 236 -3.93 21.02 12.94
C ASP A 236 -3.61 21.35 14.40
N PHE A 237 -2.39 21.04 14.86
CA PHE A 237 -1.93 21.22 16.24
C PHE A 237 -2.79 20.49 17.29
N SER A 238 -3.63 19.52 16.89
CA SER A 238 -4.57 18.84 17.79
C SER A 238 -3.89 17.83 18.73
N LEU A 239 -2.69 17.36 18.43
CA LEU A 239 -1.96 16.37 19.21
C LEU A 239 -0.54 16.86 19.55
N SER A 240 -0.43 17.55 20.69
CA SER A 240 0.86 17.99 21.23
C SER A 240 1.85 16.82 21.34
N GLY A 241 3.10 17.05 20.90
CA GLY A 241 4.15 16.03 20.89
C GLY A 241 4.11 15.08 19.69
N SER A 242 3.10 15.17 18.82
CA SER A 242 3.08 14.41 17.57
C SER A 242 3.74 15.17 16.42
N SER A 243 4.44 14.44 15.56
CA SER A 243 4.99 14.95 14.30
C SER A 243 5.22 13.79 13.32
N ASN A 244 5.25 14.11 12.04
CA ASN A 244 5.59 13.17 10.97
C ASN A 244 6.20 13.93 9.79
N GLU A 245 7.54 14.00 9.74
CA GLU A 245 8.25 14.77 8.72
C GLU A 245 8.02 14.25 7.30
N VAL A 246 7.83 12.94 7.14
CA VAL A 246 7.58 12.32 5.84
C VAL A 246 6.25 12.82 5.29
N LEU A 247 5.18 12.74 6.08
CA LEU A 247 3.87 13.22 5.66
C LEU A 247 3.87 14.74 5.44
N THR A 248 4.45 15.52 6.35
CA THR A 248 4.60 16.97 6.17
C THR A 248 5.30 17.32 4.85
N ARG A 249 6.39 16.60 4.51
CA ARG A 249 7.11 16.81 3.25
C ARG A 249 6.23 16.53 2.03
N TYR A 250 5.56 15.38 1.97
CA TYR A 250 4.69 15.08 0.82
C TYR A 250 3.44 15.97 0.79
N ASN A 251 2.92 16.40 1.94
CA ASN A 251 1.76 17.29 2.02
C ASN A 251 2.08 18.73 1.60
N SER A 252 3.35 19.14 1.68
CA SER A 252 3.79 20.45 1.17
C SER A 252 3.78 20.59 -0.36
N ASN A 253 3.63 19.47 -1.09
CA ASN A 253 3.58 19.47 -2.56
C ASN A 253 2.36 18.70 -3.06
N THR A 254 1.45 19.40 -3.73
CA THR A 254 0.20 18.84 -4.29
C THR A 254 0.15 18.89 -5.81
N SER A 255 1.28 19.22 -6.48
CA SER A 255 1.31 19.50 -7.91
C SER A 255 0.92 18.31 -8.81
N ARG A 256 0.88 17.09 -8.27
CA ARG A 256 0.52 15.86 -8.99
C ARG A 256 -0.80 15.24 -8.50
N ASP A 257 -1.44 15.82 -7.49
CA ASP A 257 -2.57 15.19 -6.81
C ASP A 257 -3.90 15.34 -7.57
N GLY A 258 -3.90 16.05 -8.70
CA GLY A 258 -5.09 16.28 -9.56
C GLY A 258 -5.69 15.03 -10.21
N ILE A 259 -5.04 13.87 -10.11
CA ILE A 259 -5.56 12.56 -10.56
C ILE A 259 -6.04 11.67 -9.40
N ILE A 260 -5.97 12.16 -8.17
CA ILE A 260 -6.30 11.40 -6.96
C ILE A 260 -7.74 11.72 -6.54
N THR A 261 -8.56 10.69 -6.38
CA THR A 261 -9.86 10.75 -5.71
C THR A 261 -9.74 10.05 -4.35
N ALA A 262 -10.08 10.74 -3.26
CA ALA A 262 -10.05 10.15 -1.92
C ALA A 262 -11.43 9.78 -1.41
N TYR A 263 -11.60 8.53 -1.02
CA TYR A 263 -12.74 8.04 -0.27
C TYR A 263 -12.42 8.10 1.21
N TYR A 264 -13.30 8.74 1.98
CA TYR A 264 -13.24 8.80 3.43
C TYR A 264 -14.58 8.40 4.02
N ASN A 265 -14.63 8.17 5.32
CA ASN A 265 -15.87 7.93 6.07
C ASN A 265 -15.96 8.89 7.22
N SER A 266 -17.18 9.08 7.71
CA SER A 266 -17.49 9.94 8.83
C SER A 266 -18.37 9.23 9.86
N LEU A 267 -17.81 8.23 10.55
CA LEU A 267 -18.45 7.70 11.76
C LEU A 267 -18.31 8.72 12.90
N GLU A 268 -19.46 9.11 13.41
CA GLU A 268 -19.59 9.95 14.59
C GLU A 268 -19.26 9.17 15.87
N SER A 269 -19.15 9.91 16.97
CA SER A 269 -18.91 9.40 18.32
C SER A 269 -19.74 8.15 18.62
N ASN A 270 -19.08 7.09 19.09
CA ASN A 270 -19.64 5.79 19.48
C ASN A 270 -19.99 4.81 18.35
N GLY A 271 -19.60 5.08 17.10
CA GLY A 271 -19.90 4.18 15.98
C GLY A 271 -21.40 4.10 15.68
N ALA A 272 -22.16 5.12 16.09
CA ALA A 272 -23.60 5.15 15.95
C ALA A 272 -24.04 5.16 14.48
N GLY A 273 -24.85 4.16 14.12
CA GLY A 273 -25.31 3.98 12.75
C GLY A 273 -24.23 3.38 11.83
N TYR A 274 -23.28 2.63 12.39
CA TYR A 274 -22.36 1.81 11.61
C TYR A 274 -23.13 0.85 10.68
N GLU A 275 -22.74 0.83 9.41
CA GLU A 275 -23.41 0.08 8.34
C GLU A 275 -22.59 -1.11 7.80
N GLY A 276 -21.37 -1.30 8.29
CA GLY A 276 -20.49 -2.35 7.81
C GLY A 276 -20.74 -3.72 8.46
N SER A 277 -19.92 -4.71 8.05
CA SER A 277 -20.12 -6.13 8.40
C SER A 277 -19.22 -6.63 9.53
N ASP A 278 -18.12 -5.95 9.81
CA ASP A 278 -17.14 -6.32 10.84
C ASP A 278 -17.36 -5.44 12.09
N THR A 279 -17.15 -5.93 13.29
CA THR A 279 -17.34 -5.11 14.52
C THR A 279 -16.08 -5.00 15.34
N SER A 280 -14.97 -5.52 14.84
CA SER A 280 -13.68 -5.63 15.56
C SER A 280 -13.11 -4.28 15.97
N LEU A 281 -13.40 -3.22 15.19
CA LEU A 281 -12.90 -1.87 15.46
C LEU A 281 -13.87 -0.98 16.24
N LEU A 282 -15.11 -1.41 16.52
CA LEU A 282 -16.08 -0.59 17.24
C LEU A 282 -15.59 -0.13 18.64
N PRO A 283 -14.94 -0.97 19.46
CA PRO A 283 -14.40 -0.53 20.75
C PRO A 283 -13.34 0.56 20.62
N VAL A 284 -12.55 0.54 19.55
CA VAL A 284 -11.50 1.55 19.32
C VAL A 284 -12.08 2.85 18.75
N CYS A 285 -13.20 2.79 18.00
CA CYS A 285 -13.89 3.98 17.50
C CYS A 285 -14.19 4.99 18.61
N LEU A 286 -14.65 4.51 19.78
CA LEU A 286 -14.98 5.34 20.95
C LEU A 286 -13.81 6.21 21.39
N LEU A 287 -12.59 5.66 21.35
CA LEU A 287 -11.40 6.32 21.86
C LEU A 287 -10.89 7.41 20.93
N ILE A 288 -10.93 7.18 19.62
CA ILE A 288 -10.47 8.16 18.62
C ILE A 288 -11.50 9.26 18.39
N THR A 289 -12.79 8.92 18.29
CA THR A 289 -13.86 9.90 17.98
C THR A 289 -14.05 10.94 19.09
N SER A 290 -13.69 10.65 20.33
CA SER A 290 -13.76 11.65 21.42
C SER A 290 -12.98 12.94 21.14
N LYS A 291 -11.91 12.88 20.34
CA LYS A 291 -11.05 14.04 20.01
C LYS A 291 -10.85 14.24 18.51
N PHE A 292 -10.99 13.18 17.72
CA PHE A 292 -10.75 13.17 16.28
C PHE A 292 -11.99 12.68 15.49
N SER A 293 -13.19 13.01 15.98
CA SER A 293 -14.43 12.81 15.21
C SER A 293 -14.56 13.84 14.08
N PRO A 294 -15.16 13.48 12.95
CA PRO A 294 -15.52 12.12 12.56
C PRO A 294 -14.30 11.29 12.09
N SER A 295 -14.41 9.97 12.12
CA SER A 295 -13.32 9.05 11.71
C SER A 295 -13.86 7.74 11.14
N ASP A 296 -13.01 6.91 10.55
CA ASP A 296 -13.31 5.51 10.24
C ASP A 296 -12.85 4.54 11.36
N CYS A 297 -12.69 5.06 12.58
CA CYS A 297 -12.14 4.38 13.77
C CYS A 297 -10.62 4.19 13.78
N ILE A 298 -9.94 4.36 12.66
CA ILE A 298 -8.47 4.38 12.58
C ILE A 298 -7.97 5.74 12.11
N VAL A 299 -8.60 6.30 11.08
CA VAL A 299 -8.19 7.52 10.39
C VAL A 299 -9.30 8.57 10.53
N PRO A 300 -9.00 9.75 11.10
CA PRO A 300 -9.93 10.87 11.12
C PRO A 300 -10.32 11.30 9.70
N SER A 301 -11.59 11.65 9.47
CA SER A 301 -12.12 11.99 8.14
C SER A 301 -11.33 13.12 7.49
N ARG A 302 -10.87 14.11 8.27
CA ARG A 302 -10.06 15.22 7.75
C ARG A 302 -8.67 14.79 7.27
N SER A 303 -8.08 13.78 7.92
CA SER A 303 -6.85 13.16 7.44
C SER A 303 -7.12 12.37 6.16
N ALA A 304 -8.20 11.58 6.12
CA ALA A 304 -8.58 10.80 4.95
C ALA A 304 -9.00 11.65 3.73
N ALA A 305 -9.58 12.83 3.96
CA ALA A 305 -9.98 13.78 2.93
C ALA A 305 -8.85 14.75 2.50
N PHE A 306 -7.65 14.59 3.06
CA PHE A 306 -6.49 15.47 2.84
C PHE A 306 -6.77 16.96 3.11
N PHE A 307 -7.30 17.27 4.30
CA PHE A 307 -7.68 18.63 4.68
C PHE A 307 -6.49 19.61 4.59
N GLY A 308 -6.65 20.71 3.84
CA GLY A 308 -5.58 21.69 3.61
C GLY A 308 -4.71 21.36 2.40
N GLY A 309 -4.86 20.17 1.81
CA GLY A 309 -4.33 19.80 0.50
C GLY A 309 -5.35 20.02 -0.63
N SER A 310 -4.98 19.59 -1.83
CA SER A 310 -5.84 19.60 -3.01
C SER A 310 -5.82 18.24 -3.69
N LEU A 311 -6.99 17.66 -3.88
CA LEU A 311 -7.22 16.41 -4.62
C LEU A 311 -8.14 16.68 -5.81
N SER A 312 -8.23 15.73 -6.74
CA SER A 312 -9.20 15.80 -7.84
C SER A 312 -10.64 15.81 -7.32
N LEU A 313 -10.91 14.94 -6.35
CA LEU A 313 -12.22 14.74 -5.75
C LEU A 313 -12.09 14.09 -4.38
N THR A 314 -13.03 14.39 -3.49
CA THR A 314 -13.23 13.64 -2.23
C THR A 314 -14.66 13.11 -2.18
N ARG A 315 -14.83 11.91 -1.61
CA ARG A 315 -16.14 11.27 -1.40
C ARG A 315 -16.25 10.77 0.02
N ASP A 316 -17.28 11.22 0.72
CA ASP A 316 -17.72 10.58 1.95
C ASP A 316 -18.53 9.33 1.57
N LEU A 317 -18.09 8.15 2.03
CA LEU A 317 -18.78 6.88 1.83
C LEU A 317 -19.74 6.56 3.00
N GLY A 318 -19.89 7.48 3.95
CA GLY A 318 -20.81 7.39 5.06
C GLY A 318 -20.20 6.69 6.28
N LYS A 319 -20.91 5.68 6.78
CA LYS A 319 -20.72 5.14 8.14
C LYS A 319 -20.07 3.76 8.13
N LEU A 320 -18.90 3.67 7.49
CA LEU A 320 -18.09 2.46 7.46
C LEU A 320 -16.84 2.64 8.32
N HIS A 321 -16.40 1.57 8.98
CA HIS A 321 -15.13 1.59 9.68
C HIS A 321 -13.98 1.18 8.74
N HIS A 322 -12.76 1.39 9.17
CA HIS A 322 -11.57 1.36 8.32
C HIS A 322 -11.39 0.08 7.49
N VAL A 323 -11.69 -1.11 8.02
CA VAL A 323 -11.46 -2.36 7.27
C VAL A 323 -12.51 -2.60 6.19
N ASP A 324 -13.72 -2.04 6.32
CA ASP A 324 -14.77 -2.16 5.29
C ASP A 324 -14.42 -1.37 4.02
N MET A 325 -13.59 -0.35 4.18
CA MET A 325 -13.09 0.52 3.11
C MET A 325 -12.18 -0.21 2.12
N ASN A 326 -11.74 -1.42 2.44
CA ASN A 326 -10.88 -2.26 1.61
C ASN A 326 -11.71 -3.17 0.66
N LEU A 327 -12.68 -2.60 -0.07
CA LEU A 327 -13.56 -3.31 -1.01
C LEU A 327 -14.45 -4.41 -0.39
N ARG A 328 -14.63 -4.39 0.94
CA ARG A 328 -15.48 -5.33 1.66
C ARG A 328 -16.95 -4.93 1.63
N HIS A 329 -17.23 -3.63 1.58
CA HIS A 329 -18.59 -3.11 1.62
C HIS A 329 -19.12 -2.72 0.23
N SER A 330 -20.40 -2.97 0.00
CA SER A 330 -21.06 -2.69 -1.28
C SER A 330 -21.02 -1.21 -1.67
N THR A 331 -21.08 -0.29 -0.71
CA THR A 331 -20.93 1.16 -0.96
C THR A 331 -19.58 1.49 -1.60
N VAL A 332 -18.49 0.89 -1.11
CA VAL A 332 -17.14 1.10 -1.67
C VAL A 332 -17.09 0.54 -3.09
N ASN A 333 -17.63 -0.68 -3.27
CA ASN A 333 -17.63 -1.39 -4.54
C ASN A 333 -18.42 -0.62 -5.62
N ASN A 334 -19.63 -0.18 -5.29
CA ASN A 334 -20.49 0.58 -6.18
C ASN A 334 -19.87 1.94 -6.54
N THR A 335 -19.29 2.63 -5.55
CA THR A 335 -18.63 3.93 -5.79
C THR A 335 -17.39 3.76 -6.66
N LEU A 336 -16.57 2.73 -6.43
CA LEU A 336 -15.46 2.37 -7.31
C LEU A 336 -15.93 2.13 -8.75
N LEU A 337 -16.98 1.34 -8.94
CA LEU A 337 -17.50 1.06 -10.29
C LEU A 337 -18.03 2.31 -10.99
N ILE A 338 -18.59 3.29 -10.26
CA ILE A 338 -19.00 4.59 -10.82
C ILE A 338 -17.77 5.42 -11.23
N ASP A 339 -16.72 5.42 -10.41
CA ASP A 339 -15.54 6.24 -10.62
C ASP A 339 -14.52 5.65 -11.61
N LEU A 340 -14.66 4.36 -11.94
CA LEU A 340 -13.96 3.70 -13.03
C LEU A 340 -14.70 3.95 -14.36
N PRO A 341 -14.03 4.55 -15.37
CA PRO A 341 -14.61 4.84 -16.68
C PRO A 341 -14.84 3.58 -17.52
#